data_AF-K0XL50-F1
#
_entry.id   AF-K0XL50-F1
#
_cell.length_a   1.000
_cell.length_b   1.000
_cell.length_c   1.000
_cell.angle_alpha   90.00
_cell.angle_beta   90.00
_cell.angle_gamma   90.00
#
_symmetry.space_group_name_H-M   'P 1'
#
loop_
_entity.id
_entity.type
_entity.pdbx_description
1 polymer ?
#
loop_
_entity_poly.entity_id
_entity_poly.type
_entity_poly.pdbx_seq_one_letter_code
_entity_poly.pdbx_strand_id
1 'polypeptide(L)'
;MNLDILYKLQEQLRNSVITGSSLIKEDFRLKKCVDDMEALSKAAPVFAQIKKQAEELFVCDNPGEKTLDLLALVDAVLETQAGIYETGELSDIEKSCGRVNGNYSYKMLEPIITALTTTGSGRWEALVEARKENPDIFLDYRILPKFIDGLGDGYSEISFMIGRWIMEYGKMMVEPLKRDFDPMGKSEMYLRFDIIADLAKEEENDFYLSVINGEARKDIRKRAIRSLKYSEDNIDFLIELAKTSDRASKTDAIETLKTFNNEKAVEFLKTVEVKKK
;
A
#
# COMPACT_ATOMS: atom_id res chain seq x y z
N MET A 1 21.85 3.67 20.89
CA MET A 1 23.15 3.10 21.29
C MET A 1 24.19 3.56 20.28
N ASN A 2 25.34 4.11 20.70
CA ASN A 2 26.38 4.50 19.75
C ASN A 2 27.18 3.26 19.32
N LEU A 3 27.14 2.93 18.02
CA LEU A 3 27.80 1.77 17.42
C LEU A 3 29.14 2.10 16.73
N ASP A 4 29.64 3.33 16.84
CA ASP A 4 30.89 3.79 16.20
C ASP A 4 32.09 2.89 16.54
N ILE A 5 32.15 2.37 17.75
CA ILE A 5 33.20 1.43 18.19
C ILE A 5 33.13 0.12 17.38
N LEU A 6 31.92 -0.36 17.11
CA LEU A 6 31.68 -1.59 16.35
C LEU A 6 31.98 -1.39 14.85
N TYR A 7 31.63 -0.23 14.29
CA TYR A 7 31.99 0.13 12.91
C TYR A 7 33.51 0.25 12.71
N LYS A 8 34.22 0.86 13.66
CA LYS A 8 35.69 0.94 13.61
C LYS A 8 36.34 -0.44 13.70
N LEU A 9 35.81 -1.32 14.55
CA LEU A 9 36.28 -2.71 14.64
C LEU A 9 36.04 -3.45 13.31
N GLN A 10 34.82 -3.34 12.74
CA GLN A 10 34.47 -3.93 11.43
C GLN A 10 35.44 -3.48 10.32
N GLU A 11 35.71 -2.18 10.24
CA GLU A 11 36.62 -1.60 9.24
C GLU A 11 38.04 -2.17 9.40
N GLN A 12 38.57 -2.20 10.63
CA GLN A 12 39.91 -2.75 10.85
C GLN A 12 39.97 -4.26 10.58
N LEU A 13 38.96 -5.04 10.94
CA LEU A 13 38.92 -6.47 10.60
C LEU A 13 38.94 -6.68 9.08
N ARG A 14 38.17 -5.90 8.31
CA ARG A 14 38.21 -5.92 6.84
C ARG A 14 39.59 -5.56 6.30
N ASN A 15 40.23 -4.53 6.86
CA ASN A 15 41.58 -4.13 6.48
C ASN A 15 42.60 -5.23 6.77
N SER A 16 42.50 -5.93 7.90
CA SER A 16 43.38 -7.04 8.25
C SER A 16 43.22 -8.22 7.28
N VAL A 17 42.00 -8.52 6.82
CA VAL A 17 41.75 -9.54 5.78
C VAL A 17 42.37 -9.13 4.45
N ILE A 18 42.21 -7.87 4.03
CA ILE A 18 42.74 -7.35 2.75
C ILE A 18 44.27 -7.33 2.76
N THR A 19 44.87 -6.86 3.85
CA THR A 19 46.34 -6.68 3.95
C THR A 19 47.05 -8.01 4.21
N GLY A 20 46.33 -9.00 4.77
CA GLY A 20 46.83 -10.33 5.06
C GLY A 20 46.77 -10.65 6.55
N SER A 21 46.11 -11.75 6.89
CA SER A 21 45.87 -12.18 8.27
C SER A 21 47.14 -12.52 9.07
N SER A 22 48.27 -12.72 8.39
CA SER A 22 49.57 -12.93 9.03
C SER A 22 50.06 -11.72 9.84
N LEU A 23 49.58 -10.51 9.53
CA LEU A 23 50.00 -9.26 10.17
C LEU A 23 49.15 -8.90 11.40
N ILE A 24 48.08 -9.65 11.68
CA ILE A 24 47.13 -9.37 12.77
C ILE A 24 47.81 -9.28 14.13
N LYS A 25 48.82 -10.15 14.38
CA LYS A 25 49.53 -10.19 15.67
C LYS A 25 50.27 -8.88 15.98
N GLU A 26 50.61 -8.10 14.95
CA GLU A 26 51.38 -6.85 15.05
C GLU A 26 50.52 -5.61 14.74
N ASP A 27 49.22 -5.80 14.48
CA ASP A 27 48.33 -4.70 14.10
C ASP A 27 47.88 -3.89 15.33
N PHE A 28 48.63 -2.83 15.61
CA PHE A 28 48.32 -1.90 16.70
C PHE A 28 46.98 -1.16 16.53
N ARG A 29 46.50 -0.99 15.28
CA ARG A 29 45.23 -0.30 15.00
C ARG A 29 44.07 -1.20 15.37
N LEU A 30 44.15 -2.47 14.97
CA LEU A 30 43.20 -3.49 15.40
C LEU A 30 43.22 -3.62 16.92
N LYS A 31 44.41 -3.68 17.54
CA LYS A 31 44.54 -3.79 19.01
C LYS A 31 43.80 -2.66 19.73
N LYS A 32 43.97 -1.42 19.26
CA LYS A 32 43.23 -0.27 19.80
C LYS A 32 41.71 -0.44 19.67
N CYS A 33 41.21 -0.88 18.51
CA CYS A 33 39.78 -1.10 18.31
C CYS A 33 39.23 -2.20 19.23
N VAL A 34 40.01 -3.25 19.49
CA VAL A 34 39.67 -4.31 20.45
C VAL A 34 39.62 -3.79 21.88
N ASP A 35 40.56 -2.91 22.27
CA ASP A 35 40.56 -2.32 23.60
C ASP A 35 39.35 -1.37 23.80
N ASP A 36 38.99 -0.59 22.77
CA ASP A 36 37.82 0.30 22.78
C ASP A 36 36.49 -0.48 22.99
N MET A 37 36.42 -1.76 22.61
CA MET A 37 35.25 -2.63 22.84
C MET A 37 34.92 -2.84 24.32
N GLU A 38 35.82 -2.56 25.26
CA GLU A 38 35.53 -2.63 26.70
C GLU A 38 34.36 -1.71 27.10
N ALA A 39 34.17 -0.59 26.40
CA ALA A 39 33.06 0.32 26.64
C ALA A 39 31.69 -0.31 26.29
N LEU A 40 31.65 -1.24 25.31
CA LEU A 40 30.44 -1.93 24.88
C LEU A 40 30.26 -3.31 25.52
N SER A 41 31.33 -3.95 25.98
CA SER A 41 31.31 -5.33 26.49
C SER A 41 30.33 -5.53 27.65
N LYS A 42 30.11 -4.49 28.47
CA LYS A 42 29.20 -4.50 29.63
C LYS A 42 27.75 -4.23 29.26
N ALA A 43 27.48 -3.74 28.05
CA ALA A 43 26.13 -3.37 27.62
C ALA A 43 25.28 -4.58 27.21
N ALA A 44 25.89 -5.61 26.60
CA ALA A 44 25.20 -6.83 26.21
C ALA A 44 26.16 -8.03 26.05
N PRO A 45 25.69 -9.27 26.26
CA PRO A 45 26.52 -10.48 26.13
C PRO A 45 27.19 -10.63 24.75
N VAL A 46 26.50 -10.21 23.69
CA VAL A 46 27.04 -10.29 22.32
C VAL A 46 28.27 -9.40 22.12
N PHE A 47 28.33 -8.23 22.77
CA PHE A 47 29.51 -7.34 22.71
C PHE A 47 30.68 -7.91 23.52
N ALA A 48 30.41 -8.56 24.65
CA ALA A 48 31.44 -9.29 25.40
C ALA A 48 32.02 -10.45 24.57
N GLN A 49 31.17 -11.16 23.83
CA GLN A 49 31.60 -12.22 22.92
C GLN A 49 32.47 -11.68 21.78
N ILE A 50 32.06 -10.59 21.12
CA ILE A 50 32.85 -9.92 20.07
C ILE A 50 34.22 -9.52 20.61
N LYS A 51 34.27 -8.87 21.78
CA LYS A 51 35.53 -8.46 22.41
C LYS A 51 36.46 -9.66 22.64
N LYS A 52 35.93 -10.74 23.24
CA LYS A 52 36.70 -11.94 23.52
C LYS A 52 37.27 -12.57 22.25
N GLN A 53 36.45 -12.74 21.21
CA GLN A 53 36.90 -13.29 19.93
C GLN A 53 37.95 -12.40 19.27
N ALA A 54 37.82 -11.08 19.39
CA ALA A 54 38.79 -10.13 18.87
C ALA A 54 40.13 -10.17 19.63
N GLU A 55 40.12 -10.36 20.95
CA GLU A 55 41.32 -10.57 21.76
C GLU A 55 42.05 -11.88 21.38
N GLU A 56 41.32 -12.94 21.03
CA GLU A 56 41.90 -14.22 20.62
C GLU A 56 42.67 -14.15 19.29
N LEU A 57 42.37 -13.16 18.42
CA LEU A 57 43.03 -13.01 17.12
C LEU A 57 44.54 -12.83 17.23
N PHE A 58 45.02 -12.19 18.29
CA PHE A 58 46.45 -11.89 18.48
C PHE A 58 47.29 -13.12 18.88
N VAL A 59 46.65 -14.19 19.35
CA VAL A 59 47.35 -15.36 19.92
C VAL A 59 47.04 -16.67 19.20
N CYS A 60 46.00 -16.71 18.37
CA CYS A 60 45.61 -17.92 17.65
C CYS A 60 46.57 -18.31 16.51
N ASP A 61 46.46 -19.56 16.07
CA ASP A 61 47.25 -20.14 14.98
C ASP A 61 46.58 -19.93 13.60
N ASN A 62 45.26 -19.72 13.58
CA ASN A 62 44.44 -19.54 12.39
C ASN A 62 43.74 -18.16 12.34
N PRO A 63 44.48 -17.03 12.42
CA PRO A 63 43.87 -15.71 12.52
C PRO A 63 42.96 -15.37 11.33
N GLY A 64 43.24 -15.87 10.13
CA GLY A 64 42.38 -15.63 8.96
C GLY A 64 40.96 -16.18 9.12
N GLU A 65 40.81 -17.43 9.54
CA GLU A 65 39.51 -18.06 9.77
C GLU A 65 38.74 -17.36 10.88
N LYS A 66 39.40 -17.14 12.03
CA LYS A 66 38.78 -16.47 13.18
C LYS A 66 38.39 -15.01 12.87
N THR A 67 39.16 -14.30 12.05
CA THR A 67 38.79 -12.94 11.62
C THR A 67 37.53 -12.95 10.76
N LEU A 68 37.35 -13.95 9.89
CA LEU A 68 36.13 -14.07 9.09
C LEU A 68 34.91 -14.41 9.96
N ASP A 69 35.05 -15.32 10.93
CA ASP A 69 33.99 -15.64 11.88
C ASP A 69 33.58 -14.42 12.72
N LEU A 70 34.58 -13.68 13.22
CA LEU A 70 34.34 -12.46 13.98
C LEU A 70 33.69 -11.38 13.12
N LEU A 71 34.15 -11.21 11.88
CA LEU A 71 33.56 -10.24 10.95
C LEU A 71 32.10 -10.59 10.65
N ALA A 72 31.78 -11.88 10.46
CA ALA A 72 30.39 -12.33 10.28
C ALA A 72 29.52 -12.01 11.49
N LEU A 73 30.04 -12.20 12.72
CA LEU A 73 29.32 -11.84 13.95
C LEU A 73 29.12 -10.32 14.08
N VAL A 74 30.16 -9.52 13.79
CA VAL A 74 30.08 -8.06 13.82
C VAL A 74 29.08 -7.54 12.78
N ASP A 75 29.13 -8.06 11.55
CA ASP A 75 28.19 -7.71 10.48
C ASP A 75 26.75 -8.07 10.90
N ALA A 76 26.52 -9.27 11.43
CA ALA A 76 25.18 -9.67 11.91
C ALA A 76 24.64 -8.75 13.02
N VAL A 77 25.49 -8.31 13.96
CA VAL A 77 25.08 -7.36 15.00
C VAL A 77 24.77 -5.99 14.41
N LEU A 78 25.60 -5.48 13.49
CA LEU A 78 25.36 -4.19 12.85
C LEU A 78 24.07 -4.19 12.02
N GLU A 79 23.81 -5.26 11.27
CA GLU A 79 22.58 -5.41 10.47
C GLU A 79 21.33 -5.51 11.36
N THR A 80 21.39 -6.25 12.47
CA THR A 80 20.24 -6.41 13.38
C THR A 80 20.02 -5.21 14.31
N GLN A 81 21.04 -4.38 14.52
CA GLN A 81 20.96 -3.14 15.29
C GLN A 81 20.86 -1.89 14.40
N ALA A 82 20.77 -2.05 13.08
CA ALA A 82 20.48 -0.97 12.16
C ALA A 82 19.14 -0.34 12.60
N GLY A 83 19.20 0.91 13.05
CA GLY A 83 18.13 1.60 13.77
C GLY A 83 16.91 1.96 12.92
N ILE A 84 16.45 1.07 12.05
CA ILE A 84 15.17 1.16 11.37
C ILE A 84 14.11 0.60 12.32
N TYR A 85 13.96 1.22 13.48
CA TYR A 85 12.82 0.99 14.36
C TYR A 85 11.85 2.13 14.09
N GLU A 86 10.80 1.84 13.32
CA GLU A 86 9.67 2.76 13.23
C GLU A 86 8.93 2.69 14.56
N THR A 87 9.04 3.74 15.38
CA THR A 87 8.28 3.88 16.64
C THR A 87 6.84 4.30 16.35
N GLY A 88 6.17 3.56 15.47
CA GLY A 88 4.74 3.72 15.18
C GLY A 88 3.90 2.83 16.09
N GLU A 89 2.67 3.23 16.36
CA GLU A 89 1.67 2.31 16.93
C GLU A 89 1.42 1.18 15.95
N LEU A 90 1.37 -0.06 16.44
CA LEU A 90 0.98 -1.20 15.63
C LEU A 90 -0.47 -1.00 15.18
N SER A 91 -0.70 -0.98 13.87
CA SER A 91 -2.03 -0.99 13.28
C SER A 91 -2.42 -2.40 12.86
N ASP A 92 -3.73 -2.63 12.76
CA ASP A 92 -4.24 -3.86 12.17
C ASP A 92 -3.80 -3.97 10.71
N ILE A 93 -3.49 -5.19 10.27
CA ILE A 93 -3.20 -5.46 8.87
C ILE A 93 -4.49 -5.22 8.07
N GLU A 94 -4.49 -4.18 7.26
CA GLU A 94 -5.61 -3.86 6.40
C GLU A 94 -5.89 -5.00 5.42
N LYS A 95 -7.18 -5.30 5.22
CA LYS A 95 -7.62 -6.30 4.26
C LYS A 95 -7.11 -5.95 2.85
N SER A 96 -6.44 -6.91 2.21
CA SER A 96 -6.04 -6.80 0.79
C SER A 96 -7.03 -7.55 -0.10
N CYS A 97 -6.72 -7.66 -1.40
CA CYS A 97 -7.56 -8.35 -2.39
C CYS A 97 -7.71 -9.89 -2.18
N GLY A 98 -7.42 -10.45 -0.99
CA GLY A 98 -7.70 -11.85 -0.66
C GLY A 98 -6.91 -12.89 -1.46
N ARG A 99 -5.99 -12.47 -2.33
CA ARG A 99 -5.22 -13.32 -3.23
C ARG A 99 -3.73 -13.24 -2.90
N VAL A 100 -3.07 -14.40 -2.89
CA VAL A 100 -1.62 -14.48 -2.63
C VAL A 100 -0.87 -13.95 -3.85
N ASN A 101 0.00 -12.97 -3.63
CA ASN A 101 0.83 -12.38 -4.67
C ASN A 101 1.73 -13.45 -5.30
N GLY A 102 1.83 -13.44 -6.63
CA GLY A 102 2.81 -14.25 -7.35
C GLY A 102 4.25 -13.83 -7.00
N ASN A 103 5.21 -14.76 -7.14
CA ASN A 103 6.63 -14.45 -6.96
C ASN A 103 7.17 -13.73 -8.21
N TYR A 104 6.89 -12.43 -8.32
CA TYR A 104 7.32 -11.61 -9.46
C TYR A 104 8.66 -10.93 -9.21
N SER A 105 9.62 -11.16 -10.11
CA SER A 105 10.90 -10.44 -10.15
C SER A 105 10.70 -8.97 -10.51
N TYR A 106 11.59 -8.10 -10.04
CA TYR A 106 11.53 -6.66 -10.34
C TYR A 106 11.57 -6.38 -11.86
N LYS A 107 12.30 -7.20 -12.63
CA LYS A 107 12.37 -7.08 -14.09
C LYS A 107 11.01 -7.24 -14.77
N MET A 108 10.11 -8.04 -14.20
CA MET A 108 8.74 -8.18 -14.72
C MET A 108 7.83 -7.02 -14.29
N LEU A 109 8.08 -6.45 -13.11
CA LEU A 109 7.27 -5.37 -12.56
C LEU A 109 7.64 -3.99 -13.09
N GLU A 110 8.93 -3.74 -13.32
CA GLU A 110 9.45 -2.42 -13.68
C GLU A 110 8.74 -1.81 -14.90
N PRO A 111 8.48 -2.53 -16.01
CA PRO A 111 7.78 -1.97 -17.15
C PRO A 111 6.35 -1.51 -16.81
N ILE A 112 5.68 -2.25 -15.92
CA ILE A 112 4.30 -1.95 -15.48
C ILE A 112 4.31 -0.74 -14.54
N ILE A 113 5.25 -0.70 -13.59
CA ILE A 113 5.43 0.45 -12.69
C ILE A 113 5.70 1.70 -13.52
N THR A 114 6.62 1.62 -14.47
CA THR A 114 6.97 2.74 -15.35
C THR A 114 5.75 3.19 -16.17
N ALA A 115 4.99 2.26 -16.77
CA ALA A 115 3.79 2.60 -17.52
C ALA A 115 2.68 3.24 -16.67
N LEU A 116 2.49 2.81 -15.42
CA LEU A 116 1.47 3.35 -14.51
C LEU A 116 1.86 4.68 -13.86
N THR A 117 3.15 4.98 -13.74
CA THR A 117 3.62 6.14 -12.94
C THR A 117 4.28 7.26 -13.75
N THR A 118 4.55 7.02 -15.03
CA THR A 118 5.16 8.01 -15.92
C THR A 118 4.21 8.47 -17.01
N THR A 119 4.61 9.52 -17.73
CA THR A 119 3.93 9.98 -18.93
C THR A 119 4.78 9.67 -20.16
N GLY A 120 4.14 9.40 -21.31
CA GLY A 120 4.84 9.13 -22.55
C GLY A 120 4.08 8.17 -23.45
N SER A 121 4.62 7.95 -24.66
CA SER A 121 4.14 6.94 -25.60
C SER A 121 4.59 5.54 -25.18
N GLY A 122 3.88 4.49 -25.62
CA GLY A 122 4.25 3.09 -25.35
C GLY A 122 3.71 2.53 -24.03
N ARG A 123 3.11 3.36 -23.17
CA ARG A 123 2.57 2.93 -21.87
C ARG A 123 1.39 1.97 -22.04
N TRP A 124 0.49 2.28 -22.97
CA TRP A 124 -0.66 1.43 -23.24
C TRP A 124 -0.20 0.01 -23.64
N GLU A 125 0.77 -0.06 -24.56
CA GLU A 125 1.26 -1.32 -25.11
C GLU A 125 1.94 -2.15 -24.03
N ALA A 126 2.75 -1.51 -23.18
CA ALA A 126 3.38 -2.18 -22.05
C ALA A 126 2.36 -2.78 -21.07
N LEU A 127 1.29 -2.05 -20.75
CA LEU A 127 0.23 -2.52 -19.85
C LEU A 127 -0.54 -3.70 -20.46
N VAL A 128 -0.89 -3.61 -21.74
CA VAL A 128 -1.66 -4.66 -22.40
C VAL A 128 -0.85 -5.93 -22.58
N GLU A 129 0.43 -5.83 -22.93
CA GLU A 129 1.27 -7.02 -23.06
C GLU A 129 1.48 -7.69 -21.70
N ALA A 130 1.73 -6.92 -20.64
CA ALA A 130 1.77 -7.46 -19.28
C ALA A 130 0.46 -8.16 -18.89
N ARG A 131 -0.69 -7.56 -19.22
CA ARG A 131 -2.01 -8.13 -18.95
C ARG A 131 -2.24 -9.44 -19.70
N LYS A 132 -1.82 -9.53 -20.97
CA LYS A 132 -1.95 -10.75 -21.78
C LYS A 132 -1.07 -11.88 -21.24
N GLU A 133 0.16 -11.57 -20.84
CA GLU A 133 1.10 -12.56 -20.33
C GLU A 133 0.70 -13.07 -18.94
N ASN A 134 0.34 -12.16 -18.04
CA ASN A 134 -0.01 -12.51 -16.68
C ASN A 134 -1.01 -11.52 -16.08
N PRO A 135 -2.32 -11.77 -16.18
CA PRO A 135 -3.32 -10.86 -15.65
C PRO A 135 -3.09 -10.53 -14.17
N ASP A 136 -2.78 -11.53 -13.36
CA ASP A 136 -2.67 -11.42 -11.91
C ASP A 136 -1.48 -10.57 -11.43
N ILE A 137 -0.55 -10.19 -12.33
CA ILE A 137 0.57 -9.31 -12.00
C ILE A 137 0.10 -7.93 -11.49
N PHE A 138 -1.08 -7.48 -11.92
CA PHE A 138 -1.68 -6.22 -11.47
C PHE A 138 -2.24 -6.30 -10.04
N LEU A 139 -2.36 -7.50 -9.49
CA LEU A 139 -2.77 -7.72 -8.10
C LEU A 139 -1.56 -7.77 -7.15
N ASP A 140 -0.32 -7.81 -7.65
CA ASP A 140 0.88 -7.70 -6.82
C ASP A 140 0.80 -6.42 -5.97
N TYR A 141 1.06 -6.55 -4.66
CA TYR A 141 0.93 -5.43 -3.72
C TYR A 141 1.75 -4.18 -4.09
N ARG A 142 2.83 -4.32 -4.88
CA ARG A 142 3.67 -3.20 -5.35
C ARG A 142 3.04 -2.49 -6.55
N ILE A 143 2.21 -3.19 -7.31
CA ILE A 143 1.54 -2.70 -8.51
C ILE A 143 0.13 -2.20 -8.20
N LEU A 144 -0.61 -2.93 -7.35
CA LEU A 144 -2.03 -2.72 -7.09
C LEU A 144 -2.39 -1.26 -6.76
N PRO A 145 -1.68 -0.54 -5.88
CA PRO A 145 -1.98 0.88 -5.63
C PRO A 145 -1.85 1.72 -6.90
N LYS A 146 -0.77 1.56 -7.65
CA LYS A 146 -0.50 2.28 -8.91
C LYS A 146 -1.53 1.93 -9.99
N PHE A 147 -1.98 0.68 -9.99
CA PHE A 147 -2.99 0.20 -10.92
C PHE A 147 -4.34 0.87 -10.63
N ILE A 148 -4.72 0.99 -9.36
CA ILE A 148 -5.93 1.71 -8.96
C ILE A 148 -5.80 3.22 -9.26
N ASP A 149 -4.66 3.83 -8.95
CA ASP A 149 -4.38 5.25 -9.25
C ASP A 149 -4.49 5.55 -10.75
N GLY A 150 -4.25 4.55 -11.61
CA GLY A 150 -4.44 4.64 -13.05
C GLY A 150 -5.88 4.93 -13.51
N LEU A 151 -6.89 4.77 -12.64
CA LEU A 151 -8.23 5.31 -12.89
C LEU A 151 -8.22 6.84 -13.05
N GLY A 152 -7.24 7.52 -12.47
CA GLY A 152 -7.00 8.96 -12.60
C GLY A 152 -6.11 9.36 -13.76
N ASP A 153 -5.67 8.43 -14.62
CA ASP A 153 -4.72 8.74 -15.70
C ASP A 153 -5.26 9.84 -16.65
N GLY A 154 -4.38 10.76 -17.02
CA GLY A 154 -4.71 11.88 -17.92
C GLY A 154 -5.07 11.42 -19.34
N TYR A 155 -4.65 10.22 -19.75
CA TYR A 155 -5.05 9.59 -21.00
C TYR A 155 -6.29 8.73 -20.75
N SER A 156 -7.44 9.21 -21.23
CA SER A 156 -8.75 8.57 -21.00
C SER A 156 -8.84 7.10 -21.44
N GLU A 157 -8.06 6.69 -22.44
CA GLU A 157 -8.01 5.31 -22.91
C GLU A 157 -7.39 4.36 -21.86
N ILE A 158 -6.36 4.82 -21.15
CA ILE A 158 -5.71 4.05 -20.09
C ILE A 158 -6.64 3.94 -18.88
N SER A 159 -7.23 5.05 -18.43
CA SER A 159 -8.16 5.02 -17.29
C SER A 159 -9.40 4.17 -17.58
N PHE A 160 -9.94 4.24 -18.81
CA PHE A 160 -11.03 3.36 -19.23
C PHE A 160 -10.62 1.87 -19.24
N MET A 161 -9.48 1.54 -19.83
CA MET A 161 -8.95 0.18 -19.88
C MET A 161 -8.73 -0.40 -18.47
N ILE A 162 -8.11 0.38 -17.59
CA ILE A 162 -7.89 0.01 -16.19
C ILE A 162 -9.22 -0.24 -15.49
N GLY A 163 -10.19 0.67 -15.62
CA GLY A 163 -11.53 0.48 -15.04
C GLY A 163 -12.22 -0.81 -15.51
N ARG A 164 -12.08 -1.15 -16.80
CA ARG A 164 -12.59 -2.42 -17.35
C ARG A 164 -11.91 -3.63 -16.71
N TRP A 165 -10.59 -3.62 -16.59
CA TRP A 165 -9.85 -4.72 -15.97
C TRP A 165 -10.14 -4.86 -14.47
N ILE A 166 -10.34 -3.75 -13.75
CA ILE A 166 -10.76 -3.77 -12.35
C ILE A 166 -12.15 -4.43 -12.22
N MET A 167 -13.09 -4.08 -13.10
CA MET A 167 -14.40 -4.73 -13.14
C MET A 167 -14.32 -6.24 -13.41
N GLU A 168 -13.39 -6.69 -14.26
CA GLU A 168 -13.17 -8.12 -14.54
C GLU A 168 -12.69 -8.91 -13.31
N TYR A 169 -11.93 -8.29 -12.41
CA TYR A 169 -11.55 -8.91 -11.14
C TYR A 169 -12.71 -9.08 -10.16
N GLY A 170 -13.78 -8.32 -10.35
CA GLY A 170 -15.00 -8.46 -9.55
C GLY A 170 -14.83 -7.99 -8.10
N LYS A 171 -15.64 -8.56 -7.21
CA LYS A 171 -15.82 -8.09 -5.82
C LYS A 171 -14.54 -8.03 -4.98
N MET A 172 -13.49 -8.76 -5.34
CA MET A 172 -12.19 -8.68 -4.65
C MET A 172 -11.54 -7.28 -4.71
N MET A 173 -11.97 -6.45 -5.66
CA MET A 173 -11.48 -5.07 -5.82
C MET A 173 -12.22 -4.05 -4.94
N VAL A 174 -13.36 -4.41 -4.34
CA VAL A 174 -14.18 -3.47 -3.55
C VAL A 174 -13.40 -2.87 -2.39
N GLU A 175 -12.75 -3.71 -1.57
CA GLU A 175 -11.96 -3.22 -0.44
C GLU A 175 -10.72 -2.41 -0.86
N PRO A 176 -9.88 -2.87 -1.83
CA PRO A 176 -8.80 -2.05 -2.37
C PRO A 176 -9.23 -0.69 -2.92
N LEU A 177 -10.40 -0.60 -3.55
CA LEU A 177 -10.91 0.67 -4.11
C LEU A 177 -11.37 1.65 -3.03
N LYS A 178 -11.84 1.15 -1.88
CA LYS A 178 -12.23 1.97 -0.72
C LYS A 178 -11.02 2.52 0.05
N ARG A 179 -9.85 1.88 -0.06
CA ARG A 179 -8.61 2.38 0.54
C ARG A 179 -8.28 3.77 0.00
N ASP A 180 -8.04 4.71 0.90
CA ASP A 180 -7.76 6.12 0.60
C ASP A 180 -8.85 6.81 -0.25
N PHE A 181 -10.08 6.27 -0.24
CA PHE A 181 -11.19 6.88 -0.94
C PHE A 181 -11.51 8.25 -0.33
N ASP A 182 -11.35 9.30 -1.14
CA ASP A 182 -11.66 10.68 -0.75
C ASP A 182 -12.98 11.13 -1.41
N PRO A 183 -14.07 11.30 -0.63
CA PRO A 183 -15.33 11.86 -1.12
C PRO A 183 -15.22 13.29 -1.68
N MET A 184 -14.08 13.97 -1.45
CA MET A 184 -13.73 15.28 -1.99
C MET A 184 -12.76 15.24 -3.17
N GLY A 185 -12.37 14.05 -3.63
CA GLY A 185 -11.48 13.83 -4.76
C GLY A 185 -12.12 14.08 -6.13
N LYS A 186 -11.36 13.83 -7.21
CA LYS A 186 -11.75 14.15 -8.60
C LYS A 186 -12.14 12.90 -9.41
N SER A 187 -11.82 12.88 -10.71
CA SER A 187 -12.21 11.86 -11.69
C SER A 187 -11.91 10.43 -11.25
N GLU A 188 -10.75 10.21 -10.65
CA GLU A 188 -10.35 8.91 -10.10
C GLU A 188 -11.35 8.41 -9.05
N MET A 189 -11.69 9.24 -8.06
CA MET A 189 -12.64 8.88 -7.00
C MET A 189 -14.04 8.65 -7.56
N TYR A 190 -14.41 9.35 -8.63
CA TYR A 190 -15.69 9.12 -9.31
C TYR A 190 -15.74 7.71 -9.91
N LEU A 191 -14.67 7.29 -10.59
CA LEU A 191 -14.56 5.97 -11.19
C LEU A 191 -14.44 4.86 -10.12
N ARG A 192 -13.65 5.08 -9.07
CA ARG A 192 -13.58 4.15 -7.93
C ARG A 192 -14.98 3.93 -7.34
N PHE A 193 -15.74 4.99 -7.10
CA PHE A 193 -17.09 4.90 -6.56
C PHE A 193 -18.04 4.14 -7.49
N ASP A 194 -18.05 4.48 -8.79
CA ASP A 194 -18.91 3.84 -9.78
C ASP A 194 -18.61 2.32 -9.86
N ILE A 195 -17.33 1.93 -9.85
CA ILE A 195 -16.90 0.53 -9.84
C ILE A 195 -17.31 -0.19 -8.55
N ILE A 196 -17.11 0.43 -7.37
CA ILE A 196 -17.56 -0.13 -6.09
C ILE A 196 -19.08 -0.37 -6.13
N ALA A 197 -19.83 0.62 -6.60
CA ALA A 197 -21.29 0.55 -6.70
C ALA A 197 -21.76 -0.60 -7.60
N ASP A 198 -21.13 -0.77 -8.76
CA ASP A 198 -21.51 -1.80 -9.72
C ASP A 198 -21.12 -3.22 -9.26
N LEU A 199 -20.00 -3.36 -8.55
CA LEU A 199 -19.50 -4.64 -8.06
C LEU A 199 -20.20 -5.13 -6.80
N ALA A 200 -20.37 -4.25 -5.81
CA ALA A 200 -20.91 -4.61 -4.50
C ALA A 200 -22.43 -4.51 -4.42
N LYS A 201 -23.04 -3.61 -5.20
CA LYS A 201 -24.47 -3.33 -5.16
C LYS A 201 -24.95 -3.08 -3.71
N GLU A 202 -25.99 -3.75 -3.23
CA GLU A 202 -26.54 -3.56 -1.89
C GLU A 202 -25.56 -3.92 -0.75
N GLU A 203 -24.51 -4.69 -1.00
CA GLU A 203 -23.55 -5.12 0.04
C GLU A 203 -22.77 -3.95 0.67
N GLU A 204 -22.63 -2.83 -0.05
CA GLU A 204 -21.94 -1.63 0.42
C GLU A 204 -22.92 -0.47 0.69
N ASN A 205 -24.16 -0.78 1.04
CA ASN A 205 -25.18 0.25 1.32
C ASN A 205 -24.75 1.22 2.42
N ASP A 206 -24.14 0.73 3.49
CA ASP A 206 -23.63 1.55 4.60
C ASP A 206 -22.54 2.52 4.12
N PHE A 207 -21.69 2.09 3.18
CA PHE A 207 -20.70 2.98 2.57
C PHE A 207 -21.38 4.09 1.77
N TYR A 208 -22.41 3.78 0.96
CA TYR A 208 -23.15 4.81 0.22
C TYR A 208 -23.83 5.83 1.16
N LEU A 209 -24.47 5.35 2.22
CA LEU A 209 -25.09 6.19 3.23
C LEU A 209 -24.06 7.08 3.94
N SER A 210 -22.88 6.56 4.26
CA SER A 210 -21.82 7.35 4.89
C SER A 210 -21.34 8.50 3.98
N VAL A 211 -21.22 8.26 2.68
CA VAL A 211 -20.87 9.30 1.69
C VAL A 211 -21.97 10.36 1.55
N ILE A 212 -23.24 9.96 1.61
CA ILE A 212 -24.37 10.90 1.56
C ILE A 212 -24.42 11.76 2.82
N ASN A 213 -24.17 11.18 3.99
CA ASN A 213 -24.29 11.88 5.28
C ASN A 213 -23.03 12.68 5.65
N GLY A 214 -21.88 12.37 5.06
CA GLY A 214 -20.62 13.07 5.27
C GLY A 214 -20.40 14.29 4.38
N GLU A 215 -19.18 14.85 4.40
CA GLU A 215 -18.74 15.85 3.43
C GLU A 215 -18.35 15.16 2.12
N ALA A 216 -18.95 15.58 1.01
CA ALA A 216 -18.71 14.96 -0.29
C ALA A 216 -18.99 15.96 -1.42
N ARG A 217 -18.21 15.87 -2.50
CA ARG A 217 -18.48 16.62 -3.74
C ARG A 217 -19.85 16.28 -4.29
N LYS A 218 -20.47 17.25 -4.95
CA LYS A 218 -21.80 17.10 -5.57
C LYS A 218 -21.90 15.88 -6.48
N ASP A 219 -20.88 15.62 -7.30
CA ASP A 219 -20.87 14.48 -8.24
C ASP A 219 -20.72 13.12 -7.55
N ILE A 220 -20.00 13.05 -6.43
CA ILE A 220 -19.85 11.82 -5.62
C ILE A 220 -21.13 11.57 -4.82
N ARG A 221 -21.67 12.61 -4.16
CA ARG A 221 -22.95 12.54 -3.44
C ARG A 221 -24.08 12.08 -4.37
N LYS A 222 -24.14 12.62 -5.58
CA LYS A 222 -25.08 12.20 -6.62
C LYS A 222 -24.96 10.70 -6.94
N ARG A 223 -23.74 10.18 -7.10
CA ARG A 223 -23.52 8.75 -7.34
C ARG A 223 -23.98 7.92 -6.16
N ALA A 224 -23.64 8.33 -4.94
CA ALA A 224 -24.06 7.64 -3.73
C ALA A 224 -25.59 7.56 -3.59
N ILE A 225 -26.30 8.67 -3.81
CA ILE A 225 -27.78 8.68 -3.82
C ILE A 225 -28.32 7.68 -4.85
N ARG A 226 -27.75 7.67 -6.06
CA ARG A 226 -28.18 6.77 -7.14
C ARG A 226 -27.86 5.31 -6.88
N SER A 227 -26.81 5.01 -6.11
CA SER A 227 -26.46 3.64 -5.71
C SER A 227 -27.46 3.06 -4.70
N LEU A 228 -28.24 3.90 -4.01
CA LEU A 228 -29.30 3.40 -3.11
C LEU A 228 -30.41 2.63 -3.84
N LYS A 229 -30.48 2.67 -5.17
CA LYS A 229 -31.39 1.85 -6.00
C LYS A 229 -31.22 0.35 -5.79
N TYR A 230 -30.09 -0.11 -5.24
CA TYR A 230 -29.80 -1.53 -5.09
C TYR A 230 -30.57 -2.20 -3.93
N SER A 231 -31.17 -1.44 -3.00
CA SER A 231 -32.01 -1.99 -1.94
C SER A 231 -33.30 -1.20 -1.75
N GLU A 232 -34.44 -1.89 -1.66
CA GLU A 232 -35.74 -1.27 -1.36
C GLU A 232 -35.81 -0.69 0.06
N ASP A 233 -34.95 -1.14 0.98
CA ASP A 233 -34.88 -0.61 2.35
C ASP A 233 -34.53 0.90 2.36
N ASN A 234 -33.95 1.40 1.28
CA ASN A 234 -33.58 2.81 1.14
C ASN A 234 -34.74 3.72 0.71
N ILE A 235 -35.92 3.19 0.37
CA ILE A 235 -37.04 3.99 -0.16
C ILE A 235 -37.43 5.12 0.80
N ASP A 236 -37.50 4.82 2.10
CA ASP A 236 -37.90 5.80 3.11
C ASP A 236 -36.89 6.93 3.25
N PHE A 237 -35.61 6.57 3.26
CA PHE A 237 -34.51 7.53 3.27
C PHE A 237 -34.52 8.42 2.01
N LEU A 238 -34.73 7.83 0.83
CA LEU A 238 -34.83 8.57 -0.43
C LEU A 238 -36.04 9.52 -0.47
N ILE A 239 -37.18 9.12 0.07
CA ILE A 239 -38.38 9.97 0.21
C ILE A 239 -38.08 11.16 1.14
N GLU A 240 -37.41 10.93 2.25
CA GLU A 240 -37.00 11.99 3.18
C GLU A 240 -36.06 12.97 2.47
N LEU A 241 -35.02 12.44 1.81
CA LEU A 241 -34.04 13.24 1.07
C LEU A 241 -34.73 14.11 0.01
N ALA A 242 -35.67 13.54 -0.76
CA ALA A 242 -36.47 14.27 -1.75
C ALA A 242 -37.32 15.42 -1.16
N LYS A 243 -37.64 15.40 0.14
CA LYS A 243 -38.40 16.45 0.83
C LYS A 243 -37.50 17.51 1.46
N THR A 244 -36.41 17.11 2.11
CA THR A 244 -35.65 17.97 3.03
C THR A 244 -34.35 18.52 2.45
N SER A 245 -33.74 17.85 1.46
CA SER A 245 -32.39 18.21 1.00
C SER A 245 -32.34 19.41 0.04
N ASP A 246 -31.12 19.78 -0.39
CA ASP A 246 -30.90 20.75 -1.45
C ASP A 246 -31.47 20.28 -2.80
N ARG A 247 -31.62 21.21 -3.75
CA ARG A 247 -32.26 20.96 -5.06
C ARG A 247 -31.61 19.83 -5.85
N ALA A 248 -30.28 19.71 -5.83
CA ALA A 248 -29.58 18.69 -6.61
C ALA A 248 -29.85 17.30 -6.03
N SER A 249 -29.62 17.15 -4.72
CA SER A 249 -29.88 15.92 -3.98
C SER A 249 -31.36 15.48 -4.09
N LYS A 250 -32.30 16.43 -4.04
CA LYS A 250 -33.74 16.15 -4.28
C LYS A 250 -33.99 15.53 -5.64
N THR A 251 -33.36 16.09 -6.67
CA THR A 251 -33.51 15.63 -8.05
C THR A 251 -32.96 14.21 -8.17
N ASP A 252 -31.77 13.95 -7.66
CA ASP A 252 -31.17 12.62 -7.73
C ASP A 252 -31.94 11.57 -6.90
N ALA A 253 -32.51 11.94 -5.74
CA ALA A 253 -33.38 11.04 -4.97
C ALA A 253 -34.66 10.70 -5.72
N ILE A 254 -35.31 11.68 -6.34
CA ILE A 254 -36.50 11.45 -7.17
C ILE A 254 -36.17 10.55 -8.36
N GLU A 255 -35.06 10.80 -9.07
CA GLU A 255 -34.63 9.93 -10.18
C GLU A 255 -34.32 8.50 -9.71
N THR A 256 -33.74 8.34 -8.52
CA THR A 256 -33.48 7.02 -7.93
C THR A 256 -34.78 6.32 -7.56
N LEU A 257 -35.75 7.04 -6.96
CA LEU A 257 -37.07 6.49 -6.60
C LEU A 257 -37.84 5.94 -7.80
N LYS A 258 -37.69 6.53 -8.99
CA LYS A 258 -38.32 6.04 -10.22
C LYS A 258 -37.84 4.65 -10.66
N THR A 259 -36.70 4.19 -10.14
CA THR A 259 -36.16 2.86 -10.48
C THR A 259 -36.84 1.73 -9.71
N PHE A 260 -37.60 2.04 -8.65
CA PHE A 260 -38.33 1.06 -7.86
C PHE A 260 -39.75 0.83 -8.40
N ASN A 261 -40.17 -0.44 -8.40
CA ASN A 261 -41.56 -0.83 -8.64
C ASN A 261 -42.35 -1.00 -7.33
N ASN A 262 -42.01 -0.21 -6.31
CA ASN A 262 -42.58 -0.29 -4.97
C ASN A 262 -43.74 0.72 -4.80
N GLU A 263 -44.84 0.28 -4.19
CA GLU A 263 -46.06 1.10 -4.04
C GLU A 263 -45.81 2.44 -3.35
N LYS A 264 -44.97 2.44 -2.31
CA LYS A 264 -44.66 3.65 -1.53
C LYS A 264 -43.88 4.68 -2.35
N ALA A 265 -42.92 4.22 -3.15
CA ALA A 265 -42.16 5.08 -4.06
C ALA A 265 -43.08 5.67 -5.15
N VAL A 266 -43.95 4.84 -5.74
CA VAL A 266 -44.92 5.27 -6.76
C VAL A 266 -45.91 6.29 -6.22
N GLU A 267 -46.46 6.07 -5.02
CA GLU A 267 -47.38 6.99 -4.38
C GLU A 267 -46.72 8.36 -4.12
N PHE A 268 -45.49 8.35 -3.59
CA PHE A 268 -44.74 9.59 -3.38
C PHE A 268 -44.49 10.35 -4.69
N LEU A 269 -44.06 9.66 -5.76
CA LEU A 269 -43.78 10.29 -7.06
C LEU A 269 -45.01 10.99 -7.66
N LYS A 270 -46.22 10.43 -7.50
CA LYS A 270 -47.47 11.09 -7.91
C LYS A 270 -47.66 12.44 -7.21
N THR A 271 -47.35 12.53 -5.91
CA THR A 271 -47.47 13.80 -5.16
C THR A 271 -46.50 14.88 -5.67
N VAL A 272 -45.34 14.46 -6.18
CA VAL A 272 -44.31 15.36 -6.73
C VAL A 272 -44.70 15.85 -8.12
N GLU A 273 -45.28 15.00 -8.96
CA GLU A 273 -45.76 15.37 -10.31
C GLU A 273 -46.91 16.37 -10.28
N VAL A 274 -47.85 16.22 -9.34
CA VAL A 274 -48.98 17.15 -9.18
C VAL A 274 -48.52 18.56 -8.82
N LYS A 275 -47.42 18.71 -8.07
CA LYS A 275 -46.87 20.02 -7.68
C LYS A 275 -46.08 20.73 -8.78
N LYS A 276 -45.76 20.05 -9.89
CA LYS A 276 -45.04 20.63 -11.03
C LYS A 276 -45.98 21.20 -12.12
N LYS A 277 -47.27 20.86 -12.07
CA LYS A 277 -48.31 21.46 -12.93
C LYS A 277 -48.88 22.71 -12.27
#